data_AF-A0A653CEC6-F1
#
_entry.id   AF-A0A653CEC6-F1
#
_cell.length_a   1.000
_cell.length_b   1.000
_cell.length_c   1.000
_cell.angle_alpha   90.00
_cell.angle_beta   90.00
_cell.angle_gamma   90.00
#
_symmetry.space_group_name_H-M   'P 1'
#
loop_
_entity.id
_entity.type
_entity.pdbx_description
1 polymer ?
#
loop_
_entity_poly.entity_id
_entity_poly.type
_entity_poly.pdbx_seq_one_letter_code
_entity_poly.pdbx_strand_id
1 'polypeptide(L)' 'MLSLPHSLITYLGAHRVETVIDSDRILVLDKGHVEEFDHPYKLLQNENGLFYRLASEAKSIFDNLLHIARQNYEYRPNQ' A
#
# COMPACT_ATOMS: atom_id res chain seq x y z
N MET A 1 4.28 10.24 25.00
CA MET A 1 4.35 8.78 24.74
C MET A 1 3.25 8.42 23.77
N LEU A 2 3.51 8.52 22.46
CA LEU A 2 2.62 7.97 21.45
C LEU A 2 3.25 6.65 21.02
N SER A 3 2.72 5.55 21.56
CA SER A 3 2.99 4.22 21.04
C SER A 3 2.18 4.09 19.75
N LEU A 4 2.85 4.21 18.62
CA LEU A 4 2.25 3.90 17.33
C LEU A 4 2.24 2.37 17.17
N PRO A 5 1.10 1.75 16.84
CA PRO A 5 1.06 0.32 16.55
C PRO A 5 1.81 0.03 15.25
N HIS A 6 2.37 -1.17 15.13
CA HIS A 6 3.24 -1.69 14.08
C HIS A 6 2.70 -1.69 12.63
N SER A 7 1.83 -0.77 12.23
CA SER A 7 1.25 -0.74 10.87
C SER A 7 0.93 0.67 10.38
N LEU A 8 1.79 1.65 10.67
CA LEU A 8 1.67 3.00 10.14
C LEU A 8 2.87 3.33 9.25
N ILE A 9 2.79 2.99 7.97
CA ILE A 9 3.78 3.46 6.98
C ILE A 9 3.29 4.80 6.46
N THR A 10 3.72 5.88 7.13
CA THR A 10 3.69 7.24 6.59
C THR A 10 5.12 7.74 6.50
N TYR A 11 5.77 7.60 5.34
CA TYR A 11 6.74 8.57 4.84
C TYR A 11 7.06 8.29 3.37
N LEU A 12 6.55 9.14 2.46
CA LEU A 12 7.03 9.26 1.09
C LEU A 12 8.49 9.77 1.14
N GLY A 13 9.45 8.87 1.34
CA GLY A 13 10.86 9.26 1.40
C GLY A 13 11.92 8.23 1.82
N ALA A 14 11.62 6.93 2.00
CA ALA A 14 12.70 5.96 2.27
C ALA A 14 12.41 4.54 1.71
N HIS A 15 12.88 4.35 0.47
CA HIS A 15 13.60 3.17 0.01
C HIS A 15 12.98 1.79 -0.25
N ARG A 16 11.68 1.53 -0.13
CA ARG A 16 11.08 0.36 -0.84
C ARG A 16 9.56 0.32 -0.79
N VAL A 17 8.92 0.49 -1.94
CA VAL A 17 7.50 0.14 -2.13
C VAL A 17 7.25 -1.35 -1.84
N GLU A 18 8.28 -2.19 -2.03
CA GLU A 18 8.27 -3.64 -1.79
C GLU A 18 8.00 -4.03 -0.33
N THR A 19 8.34 -3.20 0.66
CA THR A 19 8.03 -3.52 2.07
C THR A 19 6.61 -3.10 2.47
N VAL A 20 5.98 -2.19 1.72
CA VAL A 20 4.62 -1.73 1.98
C VAL A 20 3.59 -2.72 1.44
N ILE A 21 3.94 -3.45 0.38
CA ILE A 21 3.04 -4.40 -0.28
C ILE A 21 2.74 -5.66 0.56
N ASP A 22 3.56 -5.92 1.57
CA ASP A 22 3.36 -7.00 2.56
C ASP A 22 2.56 -6.55 3.79
N SER A 23 2.11 -5.29 3.81
CA SER A 23 1.28 -4.76 4.90
C SER A 23 -0.17 -5.21 4.77
N ASP A 24 -0.80 -5.53 5.91
CA ASP A 24 -2.21 -5.93 5.95
C ASP A 24 -3.14 -4.81 5.44
N ARG A 25 -2.81 -3.54 5.70
CA ARG A 25 -3.51 -2.34 5.21
C ARG A 25 -2.53 -1.21 4.96
N ILE A 26 -2.83 -0.37 3.99
CA ILE A 26 -2.09 0.85 3.65
C ILE A 26 -2.98 2.06 3.91
N LEU A 27 -2.43 3.05 4.60
CA LEU A 27 -3.04 4.37 4.78
C LEU A 27 -2.37 5.37 3.86
N VAL A 28 -3.12 5.91 2.90
CA VAL A 28 -2.66 6.95 2.00
C VAL A 28 -3.15 8.30 2.50
N LEU A 29 -2.21 9.22 2.71
CA LEU A 29 -2.48 10.58 3.17
C LEU A 29 -2.10 11.58 2.08
N ASP A 30 -2.99 12.51 1.74
CA ASP A 30 -2.67 13.71 0.97
C ASP A 30 -3.05 14.96 1.76
N LYS A 31 -2.14 15.94 1.83
CA LYS A 31 -2.37 17.24 2.51
C LYS A 31 -2.95 17.16 3.93
N GLY A 32 -2.66 16.09 4.67
CA GLY A 32 -3.16 15.88 6.03
C GLY A 32 -4.54 15.22 6.13
N HIS A 33 -5.11 14.78 5.01
CA HIS A 33 -6.35 14.03 4.92
C HIS A 33 -6.11 12.58 4.53
N VAL A 34 -6.96 11.67 5.02
CA VAL A 34 -6.98 10.26 4.59
C VAL A 34 -7.68 10.18 3.26
N GLU A 35 -6.93 9.83 2.23
CA GLU A 35 -7.46 9.65 0.87
C GLU A 35 -7.87 8.19 0.65
N GLU A 36 -7.06 7.23 1.11
CA GLU A 36 -7.34 5.80 0.92
C GLU A 36 -6.89 4.99 2.14
N PHE A 37 -7.66 3.95 2.49
CA PHE A 37 -7.31 3.01 3.56
C PHE A 37 -7.87 1.62 3.29
N ASP A 38 -7.05 0.71 2.75
CA ASP A 38 -7.44 -0.69 2.54
C ASP A 38 -6.19 -1.57 2.31
N HIS A 39 -6.41 -2.86 2.02
CA HIS A 39 -5.37 -3.80 1.63
C HIS A 39 -4.68 -3.36 0.33
N PRO A 40 -3.34 -3.49 0.20
CA PRO A 40 -2.58 -3.06 -0.98
C PRO A 40 -3.17 -3.56 -2.30
N TYR A 41 -3.59 -4.82 -2.36
CA TYR A 41 -4.21 -5.42 -3.55
C TYR A 41 -5.49 -4.70 -4.00
N LYS A 42 -6.35 -4.27 -3.07
CA LYS A 42 -7.58 -3.54 -3.40
C LYS A 42 -7.26 -2.11 -3.84
N LEU A 43 -6.29 -1.46 -3.20
CA LEU A 43 -5.84 -0.13 -3.60
C LEU A 43 -5.18 -0.15 -5.00
N LEU A 44 -4.46 -1.21 -5.34
CA LEU A 44 -3.91 -1.42 -6.70
C LEU A 44 -4.97 -1.76 -7.76
N GLN A 45 -6.18 -2.16 -7.38
CA GLN A 45 -7.28 -2.33 -8.33
C GLN A 45 -8.01 -1.02 -8.62
N ASN A 46 -7.84 0.01 -7.78
CA ASN A 46 -8.42 1.32 -8.02
C ASN A 46 -7.53 2.14 -8.95
N GLU A 47 -7.71 2.02 -10.26
CA GLU A 47 -6.90 2.76 -11.26
C GLU A 47 -6.97 4.29 -11.10
N ASN A 48 -8.04 4.81 -10.50
CA ASN A 48 -8.19 6.23 -10.22
C ASN A 48 -7.52 6.66 -8.92
N GLY A 49 -7.15 5.70 -8.07
CA GLY A 49 -6.66 5.86 -6.72
C GLY A 49 -5.26 6.46 -6.64
N LEU A 50 -4.97 7.12 -5.52
CA LEU A 50 -3.68 7.76 -5.31
C LEU A 50 -2.57 6.72 -5.17
N PHE A 51 -2.84 5.61 -4.48
CA PHE A 51 -1.88 4.51 -4.36
C PHE A 51 -1.53 3.88 -5.71
N TYR A 52 -2.53 3.66 -6.58
CA TYR A 52 -2.31 3.11 -7.91
C TYR A 52 -1.41 4.03 -8.76
N ARG A 53 -1.68 5.35 -8.74
CA ARG A 53 -0.86 6.32 -9.48
C ARG A 53 0.59 6.29 -9.01
N LEU A 54 0.81 6.32 -7.70
CA LEU A 54 2.14 6.25 -7.08
C LEU A 54 2.86 4.94 -7.45
N ALA A 55 2.16 3.81 -7.43
CA ALA A 55 2.72 2.52 -7.81
C ALA A 55 3.00 2.42 -9.32
N SER A 56 2.15 3.01 -10.16
CA SER A 56 2.28 3.01 -11.62
C SER A 56 3.49 3.82 -12.10
N GLU A 57 3.89 4.85 -11.36
CA GLU A 57 5.15 5.57 -11.61
C GLU A 57 6.38 4.65 -11.45
N ALA A 58 6.30 3.66 -10.56
CA ALA A 58 7.32 2.63 -10.36
C ALA A 58 7.20 1.48 -11.38
N LYS A 59 6.95 1.78 -12.67
CA LYS A 59 6.65 0.84 -13.77
C LYS A 59 7.42 -0.50 -13.74
N SER A 60 8.72 -0.46 -13.43
CA SER A 60 9.58 -1.65 -13.44
C SER A 60 9.26 -2.69 -12.37
N ILE A 61 8.55 -2.31 -11.30
CA ILE A 61 8.22 -3.17 -10.15
C ILE A 61 6.71 -3.37 -9.99
N PHE A 62 5.88 -2.67 -10.75
CA PHE A 62 4.42 -2.70 -10.61
C PHE A 62 3.82 -4.12 -10.71
N ASP A 63 4.22 -4.89 -11.73
CA ASP A 63 3.71 -6.26 -11.90
C ASP A 63 4.11 -7.18 -10.75
N ASN A 64 5.32 -7.00 -10.21
CA ASN A 64 5.79 -7.74 -9.05
C ASN A 64 5.01 -7.33 -7.79
N LEU A 65 4.74 -6.04 -7.61
CA LEU A 65 3.93 -5.54 -6.50
C LEU A 65 2.50 -6.10 -6.58
N LEU A 66 1.88 -6.12 -7.76
CA LEU A 66 0.55 -6.69 -7.94
C LEU A 66 0.53 -8.19 -7.62
N HIS A 67 1.58 -8.92 -8.02
CA HIS A 67 1.73 -10.34 -7.72
C HIS A 67 1.79 -10.59 -6.20
N ILE A 68 2.69 -9.90 -5.50
CA ILE A 68 2.86 -10.07 -4.04
C ILE A 68 1.59 -9.64 -3.29
N ALA A 69 0.98 -8.52 -3.68
CA ALA A 69 -0.25 -8.03 -3.07
C ALA A 69 -1.39 -9.05 -3.20
N ARG A 70 -1.55 -9.64 -4.39
CA ARG A 70 -2.58 -10.66 -4.64
C ARG A 70 -2.34 -11.89 -3.77
N GLN A 71 -1.10 -12.39 -3.73
CA GLN A 71 -0.76 -13.55 -2.91
C GLN A 71 -1.10 -13.29 -1.43
N ASN A 72 -0.69 -12.15 -0.88
CA ASN A 72 -1.02 -11.82 0.51
C ASN A 72 -2.53 -11.73 0.76
N TYR A 73 -3.28 -11.14 -0.17
CA TYR A 73 -4.74 -11.05 -0.08
C TYR A 73 -5.43 -12.42 -0.09
N GLU A 74 -4.99 -13.33 -0.96
CA GLU A 74 -5.56 -14.67 -1.13
C GLU A 74 -5.19 -15.62 0.01
N TYR A 75 -3.98 -15.53 0.55
CA TYR A 75 -3.51 -16.40 1.64
C TYR A 75 -3.86 -15.86 3.05
N ARG A 76 -4.31 -14.60 3.18
CA ARG A 76 -4.82 -14.02 4.42
C ARG A 76 -6.21 -13.37 4.24
N PRO A 77 -7.25 -14.12 3.85
CA PRO A 77 -8.56 -13.55 3.52
C PRO A 77 -9.35 -12.95 4.70
N ASN A 78 -8.88 -13.10 5.96
CA ASN A 78 -9.67 -12.83 7.18
C ASN A 78 -8.96 -11.94 8.25
N GLN A 79 -8.35 -10.80 7.88
CA GLN A 79 -7.88 -9.76 8.83
C GLN A 79 -8.59 -8.41 8.68
#